data_AF-A0A9P6JHJ9-F1
#
_entry.id   AF-A0A9P6JHJ9-F1
#
_cell.length_a   1.000
_cell.length_b   1.000
_cell.length_c   1.000
_cell.angle_alpha   90.00
_cell.angle_beta   90.00
_cell.angle_gamma   90.00
#
_symmetry.space_group_name_H-M   'P 1'
#
loop_
_entity.id
_entity.type
_entity.pdbx_description
1 polymer ?
#
loop_
_entity_poly.entity_id
_entity_poly.type
_entity_poly.pdbx_seq_one_letter_code
_entity_poly.pdbx_strand_id
1 'polypeptide(L)'
;RSLNDLAKNIQSAIRGQNPLDPEKTNKTSNLTYEKLNRDTALTVAKEAGKEGVESFVYISAAFAPPMVPNRYITTKREAEQSLLTNQSGFRPIIFRPGFLSTPDRPLTLPLAALLQVSSTIFGRSLRGTIPLAQAASTPPFSMENFARAIMNAIENEQIRGIVDVDGMEELVKNPSSTSGVGASKKEH
;
A
#
# COMPACT_ATOMS: atom_id res chain seq x y z
N ARG A 1 34.14 7.42 -7.00
CA ARG A 1 33.25 7.94 -8.07
C ARG A 1 31.97 7.09 -8.23
N SER A 2 31.96 5.76 -8.04
CA SER A 2 30.76 4.94 -8.30
C SER A 2 29.57 5.09 -7.33
N LEU A 3 29.78 5.40 -6.04
CA LEU A 3 28.66 5.48 -5.06
C LEU A 3 27.81 6.75 -5.20
N ASN A 4 28.43 7.89 -5.49
CA ASN A 4 27.71 9.15 -5.65
C ASN A 4 26.88 9.17 -6.94
N ASP A 5 27.38 8.53 -7.99
CA ASP A 5 26.66 8.41 -9.25
C ASP A 5 25.51 7.40 -9.13
N LEU A 6 25.71 6.30 -8.40
CA LEU A 6 24.64 5.37 -8.04
C LEU A 6 23.56 6.06 -7.19
N ALA A 7 23.95 6.84 -6.18
CA ALA A 7 23.02 7.59 -5.34
C ALA A 7 22.23 8.63 -6.15
N LYS A 8 22.89 9.36 -7.07
CA LYS A 8 22.23 10.31 -7.97
C LYS A 8 21.27 9.63 -8.94
N ASN A 9 21.65 8.48 -9.50
CA ASN A 9 20.81 7.74 -10.43
C ASN A 9 19.60 7.09 -9.74
N ILE A 10 19.78 6.59 -8.52
CA ILE A 10 18.69 6.12 -7.66
C ILE A 10 17.78 7.31 -7.30
N GLN A 11 18.36 8.45 -6.92
CA GLN A 11 17.61 9.65 -6.58
C GLN A 11 16.82 10.21 -7.78
N SER A 12 17.37 10.19 -8.99
CA SER A 12 16.67 10.64 -10.21
C SER A 12 15.57 9.67 -10.65
N ALA A 13 15.83 8.36 -10.55
CA ALA A 13 14.83 7.33 -10.86
C ALA A 13 13.65 7.37 -9.86
N ILE A 14 13.91 7.62 -8.58
CA ILE A 14 12.88 7.73 -7.54
C ILE A 14 12.14 9.08 -7.60
N ARG A 15 12.82 10.20 -7.88
CA ARG A 15 12.15 11.50 -8.14
C ARG A 15 11.23 11.48 -9.36
N GLY A 16 11.50 10.60 -10.33
CA GLY A 16 10.60 10.34 -11.45
C GLY A 16 9.26 9.71 -11.05
N GLN A 17 9.17 9.10 -9.86
CA GLN A 17 8.05 8.24 -9.47
C GLN A 17 7.07 8.87 -8.48
N ASN A 18 7.35 10.06 -7.91
CA ASN A 18 6.37 10.75 -7.08
C ASN A 18 5.38 11.55 -7.97
N PRO A 19 4.13 11.11 -8.12
CA PRO A 19 3.15 11.81 -8.97
C PRO A 19 2.75 13.19 -8.43
N LEU A 20 3.09 13.52 -7.17
CA LEU A 20 2.82 14.81 -6.53
C LEU A 20 4.10 15.56 -6.16
N ASP A 21 5.15 15.40 -6.96
CA ASP A 21 6.35 16.23 -6.82
C ASP A 21 5.99 17.71 -7.04
N PRO A 22 6.13 18.59 -6.03
CA PRO A 22 5.70 19.98 -6.11
C PRO A 22 6.41 20.78 -7.21
N GLU A 23 7.57 20.32 -7.70
CA GLU A 23 8.26 20.94 -8.84
C GLU A 23 7.69 20.51 -10.20
N LYS A 24 6.94 19.39 -10.27
CA LYS A 24 6.37 18.84 -11.52
C LYS A 24 4.86 18.98 -11.64
N THR A 25 4.15 19.18 -10.52
CA THR A 25 2.71 19.45 -10.55
C THR A 25 2.48 20.86 -11.10
N ASN A 26 1.90 20.95 -12.31
CA ASN A 26 1.44 22.21 -12.88
C ASN A 26 0.60 22.97 -11.84
N LYS A 27 0.89 24.27 -11.63
CA LYS A 27 0.20 25.18 -10.68
C LYS A 27 -1.33 25.26 -10.83
N THR A 28 -1.92 24.58 -11.81
CA THR A 28 -3.35 24.59 -12.15
C THR A 28 -4.15 23.50 -11.44
N SER A 29 -3.54 22.44 -10.89
CA SER A 29 -4.24 21.48 -10.04
C SER A 29 -3.66 21.51 -8.61
N ASN A 30 -4.46 22.01 -7.66
CA ASN A 30 -4.18 21.91 -6.21
C ASN A 30 -4.39 20.46 -5.73
N LEU A 31 -3.67 19.52 -6.34
CA LEU A 31 -3.77 18.09 -6.09
C LEU A 31 -2.87 17.75 -4.89
N THR A 32 -3.48 17.30 -3.80
CA THR A 32 -2.76 16.94 -2.56
C THR A 32 -2.99 15.46 -2.23
N TYR A 33 -2.15 14.91 -1.35
CA TYR A 33 -2.35 13.53 -0.89
C TYR A 33 -3.70 13.35 -0.20
N GLU A 34 -4.19 14.35 0.53
CA GLU A 34 -5.53 14.33 1.16
C GLU A 34 -6.61 14.16 0.08
N LYS A 35 -6.58 15.01 -0.95
CA LYS A 35 -7.56 14.96 -2.03
C LYS A 35 -7.52 13.64 -2.79
N LEU A 36 -6.32 13.16 -3.09
CA LEU A 36 -6.14 11.94 -3.89
C LEU A 36 -6.41 10.66 -3.11
N ASN A 37 -5.82 10.52 -1.92
CA ASN A 37 -5.86 9.29 -1.17
C ASN A 37 -7.14 9.19 -0.33
N ARG A 38 -7.53 10.28 0.36
CA ARG A 38 -8.65 10.28 1.29
C ARG A 38 -9.93 10.74 0.62
N ASP A 39 -9.99 11.98 0.17
CA ASP A 39 -11.26 12.60 -0.23
C ASP A 39 -11.86 11.89 -1.46
N THR A 40 -11.03 11.51 -2.43
CA THR A 40 -11.46 10.73 -3.61
C THR A 40 -11.98 9.36 -3.20
N ALA A 41 -11.26 8.63 -2.35
CA ALA A 41 -11.68 7.31 -1.90
C ALA A 41 -13.02 7.35 -1.17
N LEU A 42 -13.20 8.33 -0.27
CA LEU A 42 -14.45 8.49 0.48
C LEU A 42 -15.61 8.95 -0.40
N THR A 43 -15.35 9.78 -1.40
CA THR A 43 -16.37 10.21 -2.36
C THR A 43 -16.85 9.02 -3.19
N VAL A 44 -15.94 8.24 -3.78
CA VAL A 44 -16.29 7.05 -4.58
C VAL A 44 -17.01 6.01 -3.71
N ALA A 45 -16.51 5.76 -2.50
CA ALA A 45 -17.15 4.86 -1.56
C ALA A 45 -18.59 5.31 -1.24
N LYS A 46 -18.80 6.59 -0.95
CA LYS A 46 -20.13 7.12 -0.66
C LYS A 46 -21.10 6.88 -1.81
N GLU A 47 -20.70 7.15 -3.04
CA GLU A 47 -21.56 6.92 -4.21
C GLU A 47 -21.79 5.41 -4.44
N ALA A 48 -20.76 4.58 -4.29
CA ALA A 48 -20.90 3.13 -4.39
C ALA A 48 -21.88 2.56 -3.36
N GLY A 49 -21.85 3.07 -2.12
CA GLY A 49 -22.82 2.70 -1.08
C GLY A 49 -24.26 3.08 -1.40
N LYS A 50 -24.49 4.18 -2.12
CA LYS A 50 -25.84 4.56 -2.59
C LYS A 50 -26.35 3.63 -3.68
N GLU A 51 -25.47 3.18 -4.56
CA GLU A 51 -25.77 2.20 -5.62
C GLU A 51 -25.89 0.76 -5.09
N GLY A 52 -25.68 0.55 -3.78
CA GLY A 52 -25.86 -0.76 -3.15
C GLY A 52 -24.80 -1.79 -3.55
N VAL A 53 -23.56 -1.36 -3.83
CA VAL A 53 -22.48 -2.32 -4.09
C VAL A 53 -22.28 -3.26 -2.90
N GLU A 54 -22.03 -4.53 -3.16
CA GLU A 54 -21.89 -5.52 -2.08
C GLU A 54 -20.58 -5.37 -1.31
N SER A 55 -19.50 -5.05 -2.01
CA SER A 55 -18.17 -4.86 -1.42
C SER A 55 -17.45 -3.68 -2.04
N PHE A 56 -16.57 -3.07 -1.24
CA PHE A 56 -15.73 -1.96 -1.67
C PHE A 56 -14.28 -2.23 -1.27
N VAL A 57 -13.42 -2.33 -2.27
CA VAL A 57 -11.99 -2.55 -2.06
C VAL A 57 -11.24 -1.22 -2.07
N TYR A 58 -10.46 -0.99 -1.03
CA TYR A 58 -9.56 0.16 -0.94
C TYR A 58 -8.10 -0.27 -0.84
N ILE A 59 -7.24 0.33 -1.66
CA ILE A 59 -5.81 0.04 -1.71
C ILE A 59 -5.05 1.11 -0.92
N SER A 60 -4.55 0.69 0.23
CA SER A 60 -3.68 1.47 1.11
C SER A 60 -2.20 1.10 0.90
N ALA A 61 -1.39 1.13 1.96
CA ALA A 61 0.01 0.71 1.95
C ALA A 61 0.44 0.23 3.34
N ALA A 62 1.34 -0.74 3.38
CA ALA A 62 1.99 -1.20 4.61
C ALA A 62 2.89 -0.10 5.20
N PHE A 63 3.62 0.61 4.35
CA PHE A 63 4.57 1.67 4.72
C PHE A 63 4.66 2.76 3.63
N ALA A 64 5.21 3.92 4.00
CA ALA A 64 5.53 4.97 3.03
C ALA A 64 6.77 4.56 2.21
N PRO A 65 6.75 4.72 0.87
CA PRO A 65 7.93 4.49 0.06
C PRO A 65 9.10 5.43 0.45
N PRO A 66 10.36 5.03 0.21
CA PRO A 66 11.51 5.91 0.43
C PRO A 66 11.34 7.25 -0.29
N MET A 67 11.74 8.34 0.36
CA MET A 67 11.63 9.72 -0.16
C MET A 67 10.21 10.26 -0.35
N VAL A 68 9.17 9.49 -0.02
CA VAL A 68 7.78 9.97 0.02
C VAL A 68 7.46 10.45 1.44
N PRO A 69 6.84 11.63 1.63
CA PRO A 69 6.57 12.17 2.95
C PRO A 69 5.59 11.29 3.72
N ASN A 70 5.70 11.28 5.07
CA ASN A 70 4.79 10.54 5.94
C ASN A 70 3.30 10.90 5.71
N ARG A 71 3.03 12.10 5.20
CA ARG A 71 1.68 12.55 4.79
C ARG A 71 1.01 11.60 3.77
N TYR A 72 1.80 10.92 2.93
CA TYR A 72 1.28 9.88 2.04
C TYR A 72 0.61 8.75 2.81
N ILE A 73 1.29 8.20 3.83
CA ILE A 73 0.76 7.07 4.59
C ILE A 73 -0.36 7.50 5.52
N THR A 74 -0.26 8.67 6.16
CA THR A 74 -1.31 9.14 7.08
C THR A 74 -2.64 9.36 6.37
N THR A 75 -2.63 10.00 5.19
CA THR A 75 -3.84 10.21 4.39
C THR A 75 -4.47 8.90 3.92
N LYS A 76 -3.67 7.89 3.60
CA LYS A 76 -4.17 6.54 3.33
C LYS A 76 -4.88 5.96 4.57
N ARG A 77 -4.29 6.07 5.77
CA ARG A 77 -4.87 5.57 7.03
C ARG A 77 -6.14 6.31 7.47
N GLU A 78 -6.22 7.62 7.24
CA GLU A 78 -7.45 8.39 7.48
C GLU A 78 -8.64 7.87 6.66
N ALA A 79 -8.38 7.49 5.40
CA ALA A 79 -9.38 6.88 4.54
C ALA A 79 -9.80 5.49 5.07
N GLU A 80 -8.84 4.66 5.49
CA GLU A 80 -9.13 3.34 6.07
C GLU A 80 -10.06 3.45 7.28
N GLN A 81 -9.71 4.32 8.23
CA GLN A 81 -10.51 4.52 9.43
C GLN A 81 -11.95 4.91 9.06
N SER A 82 -12.09 5.88 8.15
CA SER A 82 -13.40 6.35 7.70
C SER A 82 -14.23 5.26 7.03
N LEU A 83 -13.62 4.42 6.17
CA LEU A 83 -14.30 3.31 5.49
C LEU A 83 -14.71 2.18 6.45
N LEU A 84 -13.94 1.97 7.53
CA LEU A 84 -14.24 0.94 8.53
C LEU A 84 -15.32 1.38 9.52
N THR A 85 -15.30 2.66 9.93
CA THR A 85 -16.23 3.18 10.95
C THR A 85 -17.57 3.59 10.36
N ASN A 86 -17.59 4.11 9.13
CA ASN A 86 -18.83 4.54 8.51
C ASN A 86 -19.56 3.32 7.95
N GLN A 87 -20.80 3.12 8.39
CA GLN A 87 -21.68 2.10 7.84
C GLN A 87 -22.07 2.49 6.42
N SER A 88 -21.26 2.04 5.47
CA SER A 88 -21.29 2.56 4.10
C SER A 88 -22.20 1.75 3.18
N GLY A 89 -23.11 0.92 3.73
CA GLY A 89 -24.00 0.05 2.96
C GLY A 89 -23.32 -1.14 2.26
N PHE A 90 -21.98 -1.17 2.21
CA PHE A 90 -21.17 -2.23 1.61
C PHE A 90 -20.23 -2.89 2.63
N ARG A 91 -19.64 -4.02 2.23
CA ARG A 91 -18.54 -4.70 2.94
C ARG A 91 -17.17 -4.06 2.60
N PRO A 92 -16.50 -3.34 3.51
CA PRO A 92 -15.20 -2.76 3.24
C PRO A 92 -14.08 -3.83 3.29
N ILE A 93 -13.18 -3.81 2.31
CA ILE A 93 -11.97 -4.63 2.26
C ILE A 93 -10.78 -3.71 1.98
N ILE A 94 -9.79 -3.70 2.88
CA ILE A 94 -8.69 -2.73 2.85
C ILE A 94 -7.39 -3.48 2.72
N PHE A 95 -6.73 -3.37 1.57
CA PHE A 95 -5.43 -3.97 1.37
C PHE A 95 -4.30 -3.01 1.77
N ARG A 96 -3.31 -3.52 2.52
CA ARG A 96 -2.08 -2.80 2.86
C ARG A 96 -0.86 -3.46 2.21
N PRO A 97 -0.67 -3.33 0.90
CA PRO A 97 0.46 -3.92 0.22
C PRO A 97 1.79 -3.27 0.63
N GLY A 98 2.85 -4.08 0.61
CA GLY A 98 4.24 -3.60 0.60
C GLY A 98 4.66 -3.16 -0.80
N PHE A 99 5.92 -3.39 -1.17
CA PHE A 99 6.35 -3.16 -2.54
C PHE A 99 5.69 -4.16 -3.50
N LEU A 100 5.15 -3.65 -4.60
CA LEU A 100 4.52 -4.46 -5.64
C LEU A 100 5.47 -4.60 -6.83
N SER A 101 5.73 -5.83 -7.26
CA SER A 101 6.59 -6.13 -8.41
C SER A 101 5.75 -6.31 -9.68
N THR A 102 6.15 -5.64 -10.76
CA THR A 102 5.61 -5.82 -12.11
C THR A 102 6.76 -6.07 -13.08
N PRO A 103 6.59 -6.93 -14.11
CA PRO A 103 7.58 -7.10 -15.17
C PRO A 103 8.01 -5.77 -15.81
N ASP A 104 7.06 -4.83 -15.96
CA ASP A 104 7.28 -3.53 -16.63
C ASP A 104 7.90 -2.45 -15.73
N ARG A 105 8.13 -2.72 -14.43
CA ARG A 105 8.81 -1.78 -13.51
C ARG A 105 10.07 -2.45 -12.94
N PRO A 106 11.12 -2.63 -13.76
CA PRO A 106 12.31 -3.37 -13.39
C PRO A 106 13.10 -2.72 -12.24
N LEU A 107 12.78 -1.49 -11.85
CA LEU A 107 13.47 -0.75 -10.79
C LEU A 107 13.00 -1.11 -9.37
N THR A 108 11.80 -1.67 -9.21
CA THR A 108 11.26 -1.98 -7.87
C THR A 108 12.01 -3.13 -7.22
N LEU A 109 12.43 -4.13 -8.01
CA LEU A 109 13.18 -5.28 -7.53
C LEU A 109 14.62 -4.93 -7.08
N PRO A 110 15.44 -4.21 -7.88
CA PRO A 110 16.75 -3.72 -7.45
C PRO A 110 16.69 -2.82 -6.23
N LEU A 111 15.67 -1.93 -6.12
CA LEU A 111 15.54 -1.06 -4.96
C LEU A 111 15.19 -1.87 -3.70
N ALA A 112 14.24 -2.79 -3.77
CA ALA A 112 13.90 -3.66 -2.66
C ALA A 112 15.09 -4.53 -2.22
N ALA A 113 15.83 -5.10 -3.17
CA ALA A 113 17.04 -5.88 -2.90
C ALA A 113 18.15 -5.02 -2.25
N LEU A 114 18.37 -3.81 -2.73
CA LEU A 114 19.32 -2.87 -2.13
C LEU A 114 18.92 -2.49 -0.70
N LEU A 115 17.62 -2.27 -0.45
CA LEU A 115 17.11 -1.98 0.88
C LEU A 115 17.32 -3.17 1.83
N GLN A 116 17.04 -4.39 1.38
CA GLN A 116 17.32 -5.65 2.11
C GLN A 116 18.80 -5.82 2.45
N VAL A 117 19.70 -5.61 1.49
CA VAL A 117 21.14 -5.73 1.72
C VAL A 117 21.64 -4.61 2.63
N SER A 118 21.11 -3.39 2.48
CA SER A 118 21.50 -2.27 3.33
C SER A 118 21.08 -2.47 4.79
N SER A 119 19.92 -3.09 5.06
CA SER A 119 19.45 -3.31 6.42
C SER A 119 20.26 -4.39 7.15
N THR A 120 20.80 -5.38 6.43
CA THR A 120 21.67 -6.42 7.01
C THR A 120 23.08 -5.87 7.32
N ILE A 121 23.60 -4.96 6.51
CA ILE A 121 24.95 -4.38 6.68
C ILE A 121 24.94 -3.19 7.66
N PHE A 122 23.94 -2.31 7.59
CA PHE A 122 23.82 -1.10 8.41
C PHE A 122 22.92 -1.29 9.66
N GLY A 123 22.59 -2.54 10.00
CA GLY A 123 21.51 -2.97 10.90
C GLY A 123 21.51 -2.46 12.35
N ARG A 124 22.47 -1.63 12.77
CA ARG A 124 22.48 -0.98 14.09
C ARG A 124 22.15 0.51 14.06
N SER A 125 22.49 1.23 12.99
CA SER A 125 22.37 2.70 12.94
C SER A 125 21.04 3.18 12.35
N LEU A 126 20.38 2.35 11.54
CA LEU A 126 19.12 2.67 10.85
C LEU A 126 17.86 2.20 11.61
N ARG A 127 18.03 1.60 12.79
CA ARG A 127 16.94 1.03 13.61
C ARG A 127 15.96 2.09 14.15
N GLY A 128 16.33 3.38 14.09
CA GLY A 128 15.47 4.51 14.49
C GLY A 128 14.38 4.88 13.48
N THR A 129 14.46 4.39 12.23
CA THR A 129 13.42 4.61 11.21
C THR A 129 12.64 3.32 10.99
N ILE A 130 11.64 3.09 11.86
CA ILE A 130 10.66 1.98 11.79
C ILE A 130 10.10 1.71 10.37
N PRO A 131 9.91 2.71 9.48
CA PRO A 131 9.43 2.46 8.12
C PRO A 131 10.43 1.72 7.22
N LEU A 132 11.74 1.96 7.36
CA LEU A 132 12.76 1.40 6.47
C LEU A 132 13.08 -0.06 6.81
N ALA A 133 13.11 -0.39 8.11
CA ALA A 133 13.32 -1.75 8.56
C ALA A 133 12.18 -2.68 8.11
N GLN A 134 10.93 -2.22 8.19
CA GLN A 134 9.78 -2.97 7.69
C GLN A 134 9.82 -3.10 6.16
N ALA A 135 10.15 -2.03 5.45
CA ALA A 135 10.27 -2.06 3.99
C ALA A 135 11.37 -3.03 3.50
N ALA A 136 12.43 -3.23 4.27
CA ALA A 136 13.48 -4.18 3.95
C ALA A 136 13.08 -5.63 4.25
N SER A 137 12.37 -5.91 5.34
CA SER A 137 12.03 -7.30 5.70
C SER A 137 10.86 -7.90 4.91
N THR A 138 10.12 -7.08 4.14
CA THR A 138 8.98 -7.56 3.34
C THR A 138 9.41 -7.84 1.89
N PRO A 139 9.29 -9.08 1.39
CA PRO A 139 9.60 -9.38 -0.01
C PRO A 139 8.64 -8.65 -0.95
N PRO A 140 9.06 -8.30 -2.18
CA PRO A 140 8.19 -7.71 -3.18
C PRO A 140 7.04 -8.66 -3.52
N PHE A 141 5.81 -8.19 -3.37
CA PHE A 141 4.62 -8.97 -3.67
C PHE A 141 4.27 -8.83 -5.16
N SER A 142 4.05 -9.94 -5.87
CA SER A 142 3.73 -9.89 -7.31
C SER A 142 2.39 -9.20 -7.56
N MET A 143 2.29 -8.33 -8.56
CA MET A 143 1.00 -7.72 -8.93
C MET A 143 -0.05 -8.75 -9.38
N GLU A 144 0.38 -9.87 -9.97
CA GLU A 144 -0.54 -10.95 -10.32
C GLU A 144 -1.13 -11.59 -9.06
N ASN A 145 -0.29 -11.88 -8.07
CA ASN A 145 -0.73 -12.40 -6.79
C ASN A 145 -1.59 -11.39 -6.03
N PHE A 146 -1.32 -10.09 -6.17
CA PHE A 146 -2.14 -9.02 -5.61
C PHE A 146 -3.53 -8.97 -6.23
N ALA A 147 -3.63 -9.01 -7.55
CA ALA A 147 -4.91 -9.08 -8.23
C ALA A 147 -5.69 -10.34 -7.80
N ARG A 148 -5.01 -11.50 -7.72
CA ARG A 148 -5.61 -12.76 -7.27
C ARG A 148 -6.11 -12.67 -5.83
N ALA A 149 -5.34 -12.09 -4.92
CA ALA A 149 -5.76 -11.88 -3.54
C ALA A 149 -7.00 -10.98 -3.43
N ILE A 150 -7.08 -9.91 -4.23
CA ILE A 150 -8.26 -9.03 -4.28
C ILE A 150 -9.48 -9.80 -4.74
N MET A 151 -9.38 -10.56 -5.83
CA MET A 151 -10.49 -11.35 -6.36
C MET A 151 -10.98 -12.37 -5.32
N ASN A 152 -10.06 -13.13 -4.71
CA ASN A 152 -10.40 -14.11 -3.69
C ASN A 152 -11.09 -13.46 -2.47
N ALA A 153 -10.67 -12.25 -2.07
CA ALA A 153 -11.32 -11.51 -0.98
C ALA A 153 -12.72 -10.99 -1.34
N ILE A 154 -12.94 -10.60 -2.59
CA ILE A 154 -14.26 -10.19 -3.08
C ILE A 154 -15.20 -11.40 -3.09
N GLU A 155 -14.76 -12.53 -3.64
CA GLU A 155 -15.56 -13.77 -3.72
C GLU A 155 -15.88 -14.37 -2.34
N ASN A 156 -14.99 -14.18 -1.36
CA ASN A 156 -15.20 -14.66 0.00
C ASN A 156 -15.94 -13.61 0.86
N GLU A 157 -17.25 -13.79 1.01
CA GLU A 157 -18.14 -12.88 1.78
C GLU A 157 -17.74 -12.66 3.24
N GLN A 158 -16.96 -13.58 3.82
CA GLN A 158 -16.51 -13.49 5.22
C GLN A 158 -15.34 -12.51 5.40
N ILE A 159 -14.66 -12.14 4.32
CA ILE A 159 -13.50 -11.24 4.38
C ILE A 159 -13.98 -9.80 4.46
N ARG A 160 -13.67 -9.13 5.56
CA ARG A 160 -14.00 -7.72 5.75
C ARG A 160 -12.94 -7.10 6.62
N GLY A 161 -12.52 -5.89 6.32
CA GLY A 161 -11.54 -5.17 7.14
C GLY A 161 -10.16 -5.15 6.50
N ILE A 162 -9.12 -5.10 7.34
CA ILE A 162 -7.75 -4.89 6.90
C ILE A 162 -7.09 -6.22 6.51
N VAL A 163 -6.67 -6.32 5.26
CA VAL A 163 -5.85 -7.41 4.72
C VAL A 163 -4.42 -6.90 4.54
N ASP A 164 -3.53 -7.36 5.39
CA ASP A 164 -2.09 -7.10 5.36
C ASP A 164 -1.35 -8.11 4.48
N VAL A 165 -0.02 -8.02 4.44
CA VAL A 165 0.81 -8.81 3.51
C VAL A 165 0.64 -10.31 3.72
N ASP A 166 0.64 -10.76 4.97
CA ASP A 166 0.46 -12.17 5.32
C ASP A 166 -0.95 -12.64 4.93
N GLY A 167 -1.98 -11.81 5.17
CA GLY A 167 -3.35 -12.10 4.75
C GLY A 167 -3.50 -12.22 3.23
N MET A 168 -2.80 -11.39 2.45
CA MET A 168 -2.77 -11.50 0.99
C MET A 168 -2.11 -12.80 0.52
N GLU A 169 -0.99 -13.19 1.12
CA GLU A 169 -0.33 -14.45 0.81
C GLU A 169 -1.23 -15.65 1.11
N GLU A 170 -1.93 -15.61 2.23
CA GLU A 170 -2.87 -16.66 2.62
C GLU A 170 -4.02 -16.77 1.63
N LEU A 171 -4.62 -15.64 1.21
CA LEU A 171 -5.68 -15.65 0.19
C LEU A 171 -5.22 -16.21 -1.15
N VAL A 172 -3.96 -16.00 -1.53
CA VAL A 172 -3.40 -16.56 -2.78
C VAL A 172 -3.23 -18.08 -2.68
N LYS A 173 -2.80 -18.58 -1.52
CA LYS A 173 -2.59 -20.02 -1.28
C LYS A 173 -3.91 -20.77 -1.05
N ASN A 174 -4.83 -20.13 -0.33
CA ASN A 174 -6.10 -20.71 0.10
C ASN A 174 -7.23 -19.66 -0.01
N PRO A 175 -7.92 -19.60 -1.16
CA PRO A 175 -8.96 -18.58 -1.42
C PRO A 175 -10.11 -18.57 -0.40
N SER A 176 -10.42 -19.73 0.20
CA SER A 176 -11.49 -19.87 1.18
C SER A 176 -11.05 -19.56 2.62
N SER A 177 -9.78 -19.22 2.83
CA SER A 177 -9.24 -18.97 4.17
C SER A 177 -9.83 -17.70 4.77
N THR A 178 -10.29 -17.82 6.02
CA THR A 178 -10.74 -16.70 6.85
C THR A 178 -9.86 -16.50 8.07
N SER A 179 -8.93 -17.43 8.33
CA SER A 179 -8.04 -17.40 9.48
C SER A 179 -6.87 -16.45 9.22
N GLY A 180 -6.77 -15.39 10.01
CA GLY A 180 -5.69 -14.41 9.87
C GLY A 180 -5.83 -13.49 8.64
N VAL A 181 -6.93 -13.56 7.90
CA VAL A 181 -7.18 -12.72 6.72
C VAL A 181 -8.31 -11.75 7.01
N GLY A 182 -7.98 -10.58 7.53
CA GLY A 182 -8.87 -9.42 7.65
C GLY A 182 -10.16 -9.57 8.47
N ALA A 183 -10.71 -10.77 8.63
CA ALA A 183 -11.84 -11.08 9.47
C ALA A 183 -11.58 -10.48 10.84
N SER A 184 -12.49 -9.61 11.27
CA SER A 184 -12.49 -9.08 12.62
C SER A 184 -12.17 -10.23 13.56
N LYS A 185 -10.97 -10.23 14.15
CA LYS A 185 -10.82 -10.87 15.45
C LYS A 185 -11.95 -10.26 16.25
N LYS A 186 -12.99 -11.04 16.55
CA LYS A 186 -13.95 -10.64 17.57
C LYS A 186 -13.08 -10.53 18.81
N GLU A 187 -12.67 -9.32 19.16
CA GLU A 187 -12.20 -9.06 20.51
C GLU A 187 -13.39 -9.40 21.41
N HIS A 188 -13.24 -10.48 22.16
CA HIS A 188 -14.10 -10.81 23.31
C HIS A 188 -13.66 -9.96 24.49
#